data_AF-A0A355RJK9-F1
#
_entry.id   AF-A0A355RJK9-F1
#
_cell.length_a   1.000
_cell.length_b   1.000
_cell.length_c   1.000
_cell.angle_alpha   90.00
_cell.angle_beta   90.00
_cell.angle_gamma   90.00
#
_symmetry.space_group_name_H-M   'P 1'
#
loop_
_entity.id
_entity.type
_entity.pdbx_description
1 polymer ?
#
loop_
_entity_poly.entity_id
_entity_poly.type
_entity_poly.pdbx_seq_one_letter_code
_entity_poly.pdbx_strand_id
1 'polypeptide(L)' 'MKFKFKPGDKVYSKKYGKGFCHQVDEQDKDFTYDFHFKDGTIIWMSHYDGERYVKFRRQKNAETANA' A
#
# COMPACT_ATOMS: atom_id res chain seq x y z
N MET A 1 18.64 -0.94 -1.58
CA MET A 1 17.43 -0.32 -2.18
C MET A 1 16.59 0.24 -1.06
N LYS A 2 15.89 1.37 -1.25
CA LYS A 2 14.97 1.90 -0.24
C LYS A 2 13.54 1.60 -0.70
N PHE A 3 12.84 0.74 0.02
CA PHE A 3 11.44 0.41 -0.27
C PHE A 3 10.52 1.55 0.14
N LYS A 4 9.53 1.83 -0.69
CA LYS A 4 8.58 2.93 -0.47
C LYS A 4 7.58 2.63 0.62
N PHE A 5 7.09 1.40 0.72
CA PHE A 5 6.08 0.98 1.69
C PHE A 5 6.67 0.12 2.79
N LYS A 6 5.98 0.06 3.93
CA LYS A 6 6.24 -0.86 5.03
C LYS A 6 4.95 -1.58 5.47
N PRO A 7 5.07 -2.73 6.14
CA PRO A 7 3.91 -3.41 6.73
C PRO A 7 3.06 -2.46 7.60
N GLY A 8 1.75 -2.51 7.43
CA GLY A 8 0.75 -1.68 8.11
C GLY A 8 0.44 -0.34 7.43
N ASP A 9 1.20 0.07 6.42
CA ASP A 9 0.91 1.32 5.70
C ASP A 9 -0.45 1.26 5.02
N LYS A 10 -1.28 2.28 5.25
CA LYS A 10 -2.57 2.42 4.57
C LYS A 10 -2.33 2.88 3.14
N VAL A 11 -2.85 2.14 2.19
CA VAL A 11 -2.64 2.40 0.76
C VAL A 11 -3.94 2.51 -0.03
N TYR A 12 -3.80 2.96 -1.26
CA TYR A 12 -4.85 3.04 -2.25
C TYR A 12 -4.32 2.60 -3.61
N SER A 13 -5.07 1.73 -4.28
CA SER A 13 -4.92 1.37 -5.69
C SER A 13 -6.12 1.91 -6.46
N LYS A 14 -5.89 2.45 -7.67
CA LYS A 14 -6.99 2.88 -8.54
C LYS A 14 -7.92 1.71 -8.92
N LYS A 15 -7.39 0.50 -9.01
CA LYS A 15 -8.12 -0.70 -9.43
C LYS A 15 -8.88 -1.37 -8.28
N TYR A 16 -8.23 -1.54 -7.13
CA TYR A 16 -8.74 -2.33 -6.00
C TYR A 16 -9.22 -1.46 -4.82
N GLY A 17 -9.10 -0.14 -4.94
CA GLY A 17 -9.51 0.79 -3.90
C GLY A 17 -8.57 0.79 -2.69
N LYS A 18 -9.15 0.83 -1.49
CA LYS A 18 -8.43 1.02 -0.23
C LYS A 18 -7.84 -0.30 0.25
N GLY A 19 -6.62 -0.27 0.76
CA GLY A 19 -5.96 -1.44 1.33
C GLY A 19 -4.88 -1.07 2.32
N PHE A 20 -4.03 -2.03 2.63
CA PHE A 20 -2.80 -1.84 3.39
C PHE A 20 -1.68 -2.73 2.84
N CYS A 21 -0.43 -2.33 3.08
CA CYS A 21 0.72 -3.19 2.85
C CYS A 21 0.78 -4.22 3.99
N HIS A 22 0.63 -5.49 3.67
CA HIS A 22 0.68 -6.57 4.64
C HIS A 22 2.12 -6.99 4.92
N GLN A 23 2.92 -7.18 3.87
CA GLN A 23 4.31 -7.62 3.97
C GLN A 23 5.18 -6.95 2.89
N VAL A 24 6.48 -6.84 3.19
CA VAL A 24 7.54 -6.48 2.25
C VAL A 24 8.60 -7.58 2.29
N ASP A 25 8.90 -8.18 1.15
CA ASP A 25 10.06 -9.06 0.98
C ASP A 25 11.15 -8.31 0.23
N GLU A 26 12.26 -8.03 0.92
CA GLU A 26 13.37 -7.27 0.34
C GLU A 26 14.29 -8.10 -0.55
N GLN A 27 14.19 -9.44 -0.46
CA GLN A 27 15.02 -10.37 -1.21
C GLN A 27 14.38 -10.74 -2.56
N ASP A 28 13.05 -10.67 -2.66
CA ASP A 28 12.30 -10.97 -3.88
C ASP A 28 11.91 -9.70 -4.64
N LYS A 29 12.50 -9.51 -5.82
CA LYS A 29 12.25 -8.32 -6.67
C LYS A 29 10.95 -8.42 -7.46
N ASP A 30 10.49 -9.64 -7.74
CA ASP A 30 9.31 -9.89 -8.56
C ASP A 30 8.04 -9.94 -7.69
N PHE A 31 8.20 -10.31 -6.41
CA PHE A 31 7.15 -10.33 -5.39
C PHE A 31 7.56 -9.56 -4.13
N THR A 32 7.90 -8.28 -4.30
CA THR A 32 8.39 -7.43 -3.21
C THR A 32 7.31 -7.02 -2.22
N TYR A 33 6.10 -6.69 -2.70
CA TYR A 33 5.05 -6.08 -1.86
C TYR A 33 3.78 -6.94 -1.84
N ASP A 34 3.34 -7.36 -0.65
CA ASP A 34 2.02 -7.97 -0.43
C ASP A 34 1.00 -6.89 -0.02
N PHE A 35 -0.03 -6.70 -0.83
CA PHE A 35 -1.11 -5.76 -0.57
C PHE A 35 -2.44 -6.47 -0.38
N HIS A 36 -3.13 -6.09 0.70
CA HIS A 36 -4.47 -6.58 1.02
C HIS A 36 -5.47 -5.43 0.85
N PHE A 37 -6.41 -5.60 -0.06
CA PHE A 37 -7.43 -4.60 -0.39
C PHE A 37 -8.79 -4.98 0.20
N LYS A 38 -9.63 -3.96 0.43
CA LYS A 38 -10.94 -4.12 1.07
C LYS A 38 -11.95 -4.91 0.25
N ASP A 39 -11.73 -5.06 -1.05
CA ASP A 39 -12.55 -5.89 -1.93
C ASP A 39 -12.22 -7.39 -1.82
N GLY A 40 -11.27 -7.76 -0.94
CA GLY A 40 -10.81 -9.14 -0.74
C GLY A 40 -9.59 -9.49 -1.61
N THR A 41 -9.13 -8.58 -2.48
CA THR A 41 -7.94 -8.82 -3.30
C THR A 41 -6.69 -8.88 -2.42
N ILE A 42 -5.95 -9.98 -2.54
CA ILE A 42 -4.61 -10.18 -1.99
C ILE A 42 -3.67 -10.35 -3.17
N ILE A 43 -2.63 -9.53 -3.26
CA ILE A 43 -1.74 -9.53 -4.41
C ILE A 43 -0.31 -9.21 -4.00
N TRP A 44 0.60 -10.05 -4.48
CA TRP A 44 2.02 -9.76 -4.51
C TRP A 44 2.37 -8.98 -5.77
N MET A 45 3.10 -7.88 -5.60
CA MET A 45 3.54 -7.02 -6.69
C MET A 45 5.05 -6.84 -6.66
N SER A 46 5.65 -6.77 -7.84
CA SER A 46 7.05 -6.38 -7.99
C SER A 46 7.31 -5.02 -7.37
N HIS A 47 8.57 -4.73 -7.05
CA HIS A 47 8.98 -3.42 -6.56
C HIS A 47 8.48 -2.29 -7.47
N TYR A 48 8.61 -2.47 -8.80
CA TYR A 48 8.22 -1.47 -9.78
C TYR A 48 6.70 -1.25 -9.82
N ASP A 49 5.92 -2.33 -9.91
CA ASP A 49 4.47 -2.22 -10.05
C ASP A 49 3.80 -1.72 -8.77
N GLY A 50 4.28 -2.16 -7.61
CA GLY A 50 3.78 -1.69 -6.32
C GLY A 50 3.91 -0.18 -6.22
N GLU A 51 5.08 0.39 -6.52
CA GLU A 51 5.30 1.84 -6.41
C GLU A 51 4.59 2.67 -7.49
N ARG A 52 4.40 2.06 -8.68
CA ARG A 52 3.69 2.66 -9.81
C ARG A 52 2.19 2.75 -9.55
N TYR A 53 1.55 1.66 -9.14
CA TYR A 53 0.08 1.54 -9.08
C TYR A 53 -0.51 1.78 -7.70
N VAL A 54 0.27 1.57 -6.64
CA VAL A 54 -0.18 1.78 -5.26
C VAL A 54 0.36 3.12 -4.75
N LYS A 55 -0.47 3.84 -3.99
CA LYS A 55 -0.12 5.13 -3.38
C LYS A 55 -0.47 5.11 -1.90
N PHE A 56 0.27 5.90 -1.12
CA PHE A 56 -0.10 6.17 0.26
C PHE A 56 -1.48 6.77 0.35
N ARG A 57 -2.30 6.21 1.24
CA ARG A 57 -3.59 6.79 1.56
C ARG A 57 -3.37 7.88 2.59
N ARG A 58 -3.55 9.14 2.20
CA ARG A 58 -3.63 10.25 3.16
C ARG A 58 -4.72 9.96 4.18
N GLN A 59 -4.37 10.03 5.46
CA GLN A 59 -5.38 10.23 6.49
C GLN A 59 -5.94 11.63 6.25
N LYS A 60 -7.27 11.73 6.12
CA LYS A 60 -7.92 13.03 6.30
C LYS A 60 -7.68 13.35 7.78
N ASN A 61 -6.76 14.27 8.06
CA ASN A 61 -6.69 14.85 9.38
C ASN A 61 -8.08 15.37 9.72
N ALA A 62 -8.61 14.92 10.86
CA ALA A 62 -9.77 15.52 11.49
C ALA A 62 -9.34 16.87 12.08
N GLU A 63 -8.99 17.83 11.23
CA GLU A 63 -8.81 19.23 11.61
C GLU A 63 -10.15 19.95 11.44
N THR A 64 -11.10 19.64 12.33
CA THR A 64 -12.24 20.52 12.64
C THR A 64 -12.78 20.15 14.02
N ALA A 65 -12.00 20.39 15.06
CA ALA A 65 -12.48 20.39 16.43
C ALA A 65 -11.72 21.47 17.20
N ASN A 66 -12.09 22.72 16.96
CA ASN A 66 -12.12 23.79 17.94
C ASN A 66 -13.15 24.79 17.43
N ALA A 67 -14.38 24.58 17.93
CA ALA A 67 -15.47 25.56 17.93
C ALA A 67 -15.20 26.62 18.99
#